data_AF-A0A558FIU9-F1
#
_entry.id   AF-A0A558FIU9-F1
#
_cell.length_a   1.000
_cell.length_b   1.000
_cell.length_c   1.000
_cell.angle_alpha   90.00
_cell.angle_beta   90.00
_cell.angle_gamma   90.00
#
_symmetry.space_group_name_H-M   'P 1'
#
loop_
_entity.id
_entity.type
_entity.pdbx_description
1 polymer ?
#
loop_
_entity_poly.entity_id
_entity_poly.type
_entity_poly.pdbx_seq_one_letter_code
_entity_poly.pdbx_strand_id
1 'polypeptide(L)'
;TPLLEVDGMQKYYEQADGILDRFLGADDRSVKAVDGVDFTVYEGETLGLVGESGCGKSTAGRSLLHLTPPTGGRVVFSGTDLSGLDSDELRAMRRDMQMIFQDPMSSLDPRMTVGQTIREPLDVHDLPESDPNVRGEADVTVTGIDAERVSVTASDEIDAIVGSSNGVATAAVTVTVADGEVDVAVEERLRTEVEVEREGDVVSGVTVRVTPGDSTSERRRRRVHQLLDAVGLETGQYDRYPHELSGGQRQRVGIARALAV
;
A
#
# COMPACT_ATOMS: atom_id res chain seq x y z
N THR A 1 -2.73 2.43 22.17
CA THR A 1 -3.65 1.27 22.22
C THR A 1 -2.97 0.10 21.54
N PRO A 2 -3.33 -1.15 21.85
CA PRO A 2 -2.83 -2.30 21.09
C PRO A 2 -3.14 -2.18 19.59
N LEU A 3 -2.23 -2.68 18.75
CA LEU A 3 -2.47 -2.85 17.33
C LEU A 3 -3.24 -4.15 17.06
N LEU A 4 -2.90 -5.23 17.78
CA LEU A 4 -3.54 -6.53 17.67
C LEU A 4 -3.82 -7.09 19.07
N GLU A 5 -5.05 -7.54 19.30
CA GLU A 5 -5.45 -8.27 20.51
C GLU A 5 -6.09 -9.59 20.11
N VAL A 6 -5.66 -10.68 20.76
CA VAL A 6 -6.12 -12.04 20.50
C VAL A 6 -6.54 -12.63 21.83
N ASP A 7 -7.82 -12.99 21.94
CA ASP A 7 -8.43 -13.52 23.16
C ASP A 7 -9.01 -14.91 22.89
N GLY A 8 -8.42 -15.93 23.50
CA GLY A 8 -8.88 -17.32 23.45
C GLY A 8 -9.02 -17.87 22.03
N MET A 9 -8.21 -17.41 21.06
CA MET A 9 -8.38 -17.79 19.66
C MET A 9 -8.19 -19.29 19.48
N GLN A 10 -9.15 -19.92 18.80
CA GLN A 10 -9.17 -21.35 18.51
C GLN A 10 -9.33 -21.59 17.02
N LYS A 11 -8.64 -22.62 16.53
CA LYS A 11 -8.89 -23.16 15.19
C LYS A 11 -8.80 -24.67 15.21
N TYR A 12 -9.95 -25.30 15.12
CA TYR A 12 -10.07 -26.74 14.98
C TYR A 12 -10.45 -27.12 13.55
N TYR A 13 -9.93 -28.24 13.08
CA TYR A 13 -10.29 -28.82 11.80
C TYR A 13 -10.99 -30.15 12.04
N GLU A 14 -12.15 -30.33 11.41
CA GLU A 14 -12.80 -31.62 11.36
C GLU A 14 -12.05 -32.51 10.37
N GLN A 15 -11.57 -33.66 10.84
CA GLN A 15 -11.10 -34.70 9.93
C GLN A 15 -12.36 -35.34 9.34
N ALA A 16 -12.71 -34.96 8.12
CA ALA A 16 -13.84 -35.55 7.41
C ALA A 16 -13.52 -37.02 7.08
N ASP A 17 -13.74 -37.91 8.04
CA ASP A 17 -13.97 -39.31 7.75
C ASP A 17 -15.32 -39.38 7.01
N GLY A 18 -15.32 -39.96 5.80
CA GLY A 18 -16.40 -39.84 4.83
C GLY A 18 -17.79 -40.27 5.35
N ILE A 19 -18.83 -40.09 4.53
CA ILE A 19 -20.24 -40.39 4.86
C ILE A 19 -20.45 -41.79 5.50
N LEU A 20 -19.57 -42.76 5.18
CA LEU A 20 -19.55 -44.11 5.73
C LEU A 20 -19.12 -44.19 7.21
N ASP A 21 -18.16 -43.37 7.67
CA ASP A 21 -17.65 -43.40 9.06
C ASP A 21 -18.60 -42.67 10.02
N ARG A 22 -19.28 -41.63 9.52
CA ARG A 22 -20.38 -40.94 10.23
C ARG A 22 -21.55 -41.90 10.53
N PHE A 23 -21.71 -42.96 9.74
CA PHE A 23 -22.72 -44.01 9.94
C PHE A 23 -22.28 -45.11 10.91
N LEU A 24 -20.97 -45.23 11.18
CA LEU A 24 -20.37 -46.28 12.01
C LEU A 24 -19.94 -45.80 13.41
N GLY A 25 -20.24 -44.55 13.78
CA GLY A 25 -19.98 -44.03 15.12
C GLY A 25 -18.50 -43.86 15.45
N ALA A 26 -17.65 -43.64 14.44
CA ALA A 26 -16.28 -43.22 14.67
C ALA A 26 -16.27 -41.82 15.31
N ASP A 27 -15.56 -41.67 16.43
CA ASP A 27 -15.39 -40.39 17.13
C ASP A 27 -14.92 -39.31 16.14
N ASP A 28 -15.59 -38.15 16.14
CA ASP A 28 -15.17 -36.95 15.40
C ASP A 28 -13.75 -36.57 15.83
N ARG A 29 -12.75 -37.04 15.08
CA ARG A 29 -11.34 -36.73 15.36
C ARG A 29 -11.07 -35.29 14.89
N SER A 30 -11.46 -34.32 15.71
CA SER A 30 -11.12 -32.92 15.47
C SER A 30 -9.63 -32.69 15.75
N VAL A 31 -8.92 -32.14 14.78
CA VAL A 31 -7.52 -31.70 14.96
C VAL A 31 -7.53 -30.29 15.51
N LYS A 32 -7.04 -30.13 16.75
CA LYS A 32 -6.86 -28.83 17.39
C LYS A 32 -5.58 -28.16 16.89
N ALA A 33 -5.69 -27.35 15.84
CA ALA A 33 -4.53 -26.68 15.27
C ALA A 33 -4.13 -25.42 16.05
N VAL A 34 -5.09 -24.72 16.66
CA VAL A 34 -4.87 -23.64 17.63
C VAL A 34 -5.89 -23.82 18.75
N ASP A 35 -5.47 -23.77 20.02
CA ASP A 35 -6.33 -24.07 21.16
C ASP A 35 -6.20 -23.01 22.27
N GLY A 36 -6.98 -21.93 22.15
CA GLY A 36 -7.13 -20.92 23.20
C GLY A 36 -5.88 -20.09 23.42
N VAL A 37 -5.37 -19.43 22.36
CA VAL A 37 -4.19 -18.56 22.47
C VAL A 37 -4.58 -17.12 22.79
N ASP A 38 -3.84 -16.52 23.72
CA ASP A 38 -4.01 -15.14 24.17
C ASP A 38 -2.71 -14.36 24.01
N PHE A 39 -2.74 -13.23 23.29
CA PHE A 39 -1.62 -12.30 23.23
C PHE A 39 -2.02 -10.93 22.66
N THR A 40 -1.15 -9.96 22.86
CA THR A 40 -1.30 -8.58 22.40
C THR A 40 -0.04 -8.14 21.69
N VAL A 41 -0.17 -7.34 20.63
CA VAL A 41 0.95 -6.69 19.93
C VAL A 41 0.69 -5.20 19.86
N TYR A 42 1.66 -4.40 20.29
CA TYR A 42 1.60 -2.94 20.21
C TYR A 42 2.24 -2.41 18.92
N GLU A 43 1.91 -1.17 18.57
CA GLU A 43 2.55 -0.50 17.42
C GLU A 43 4.07 -0.42 17.61
N GLY A 44 4.82 -0.74 16.55
CA GLY A 44 6.29 -0.81 16.58
C GLY A 44 6.86 -2.08 17.23
N GLU A 45 6.02 -2.97 17.76
CA GLU A 45 6.45 -4.24 18.34
C GLU A 45 6.62 -5.34 17.28
N THR A 46 7.64 -6.18 17.46
CA THR A 46 7.86 -7.36 16.61
C THR A 46 7.59 -8.64 17.40
N LEU A 47 6.55 -9.39 17.01
CA LEU A 47 6.21 -10.68 17.61
C LEU A 47 6.79 -11.84 16.79
N GLY A 48 7.58 -12.70 17.44
CA GLY A 48 8.08 -13.94 16.86
C GLY A 48 7.33 -15.16 17.38
N LEU A 49 6.67 -15.93 16.49
CA LEU A 49 6.02 -17.19 16.83
C LEU A 49 6.91 -18.38 16.44
N VAL A 50 7.44 -19.09 17.43
CA VAL A 50 8.36 -20.23 17.24
C VAL A 50 7.75 -21.52 17.78
N GLY A 51 8.07 -22.65 17.14
CA GLY A 51 7.63 -23.98 17.55
C GLY A 51 7.94 -25.02 16.49
N GLU A 52 7.77 -26.29 16.82
CA GLU A 52 8.06 -27.42 15.94
C GLU A 52 7.18 -27.43 14.67
N SER A 53 7.62 -28.14 13.63
CA SER A 53 6.79 -28.32 12.42
C SER A 53 5.46 -28.97 12.80
N GLY A 54 4.34 -28.41 12.32
CA GLY A 54 3.00 -28.92 12.62
C GLY A 54 2.36 -28.40 13.92
N CYS A 55 3.05 -27.60 14.74
CA CYS A 55 2.47 -27.08 15.99
C CYS A 55 1.40 -25.97 15.83
N GLY A 56 0.95 -25.69 14.60
CA GLY A 56 -0.14 -24.73 14.35
C GLY A 56 0.26 -23.29 13.98
N LYS A 57 1.56 -22.95 13.89
CA LYS A 57 2.02 -21.57 13.57
C LYS A 57 1.37 -20.96 12.32
N SER A 58 1.40 -21.69 11.21
CA SER A 58 0.83 -21.23 9.95
C SER A 58 -0.70 -21.14 10.00
N THR A 59 -1.34 -21.97 10.84
CA THR A 59 -2.78 -21.89 11.09
C THR A 59 -3.11 -20.66 11.93
N ALA A 60 -2.34 -20.40 13.00
CA ALA A 60 -2.49 -19.21 13.82
C ALA A 60 -2.35 -17.94 12.96
N GLY A 61 -1.26 -17.81 12.20
CA GLY A 61 -1.03 -16.66 11.32
C GLY A 61 -2.17 -16.42 10.31
N ARG A 62 -2.68 -17.48 9.66
CA ARG A 62 -3.83 -17.35 8.74
C ARG A 62 -5.15 -17.03 9.45
N SER A 63 -5.32 -17.49 10.68
CA SER A 63 -6.53 -17.26 11.47
C SER A 63 -6.60 -15.83 11.98
N LEU A 64 -5.46 -15.23 12.37
CA LEU A 64 -5.37 -13.81 12.72
C LEU A 64 -5.90 -12.90 11.61
N LEU A 65 -5.54 -13.21 10.37
CA LEU A 65 -5.96 -12.46 9.18
C LEU A 65 -7.36 -12.85 8.65
N HIS A 66 -8.06 -13.73 9.34
CA HIS A 66 -9.33 -14.32 8.90
C HIS A 66 -9.27 -14.92 7.47
N LEU A 67 -8.09 -15.40 7.04
CA LEU A 67 -7.95 -16.20 5.81
C LEU A 67 -8.44 -17.63 6.03
N THR A 68 -8.35 -18.09 7.27
CA THR A 68 -9.02 -19.28 7.76
C THR A 68 -9.69 -18.91 9.07
N PRO A 69 -10.99 -18.56 9.06
CA PRO A 69 -11.66 -18.02 10.24
C PRO A 69 -11.47 -18.90 11.48
N PRO A 70 -11.21 -18.30 12.66
CA PRO A 70 -11.21 -19.01 13.93
C PRO A 70 -12.51 -19.80 14.15
N THR A 71 -12.43 -20.93 14.84
CA THR A 71 -13.62 -21.67 15.31
C THR A 71 -14.14 -21.14 16.63
N GLY A 72 -13.37 -20.31 17.33
CA GLY A 72 -13.72 -19.69 18.60
C GLY A 72 -12.70 -18.62 19.00
N GLY A 73 -13.02 -17.87 20.05
CA GLY A 73 -12.24 -16.72 20.51
C GLY A 73 -12.47 -15.47 19.66
N ARG A 74 -11.61 -14.47 19.84
CA ARG A 74 -11.73 -13.13 19.26
C ARG A 74 -10.38 -12.64 18.74
N VAL A 75 -10.41 -11.91 17.63
CA VAL A 75 -9.24 -11.20 17.10
C VAL A 75 -9.64 -9.74 16.82
N VAL A 76 -8.94 -8.81 17.45
CA VAL A 76 -9.15 -7.37 17.29
C VAL A 76 -7.93 -6.77 16.63
N PHE A 77 -8.12 -6.02 15.54
CA PHE A 77 -7.06 -5.30 14.86
C PHE A 77 -7.42 -3.80 14.79
N SER A 78 -6.50 -2.94 15.24
CA SER A 78 -6.68 -1.48 15.31
C SER A 78 -7.99 -1.06 16.00
N GLY A 79 -8.40 -1.80 17.04
CA GLY A 79 -9.65 -1.56 17.79
C GLY A 79 -10.91 -2.18 17.18
N THR A 80 -10.83 -2.80 15.99
CA THR A 80 -11.95 -3.44 15.31
C THR A 80 -11.92 -4.95 15.50
N ASP A 81 -13.02 -5.52 16.01
CA ASP A 81 -13.19 -6.98 16.11
C ASP A 81 -13.47 -7.58 14.74
N LEU A 82 -12.63 -8.52 14.30
CA LEU A 82 -12.70 -9.13 12.98
C LEU A 82 -13.74 -10.26 12.87
N SER A 83 -14.18 -10.85 14.00
CA SER A 83 -15.04 -12.04 13.98
C SER A 83 -16.47 -11.77 13.50
N GLY A 84 -16.93 -10.53 13.61
CA GLY A 84 -18.27 -10.11 13.17
C GLY A 84 -18.31 -9.46 11.79
N LEU A 85 -17.16 -9.25 11.14
CA LEU A 85 -17.08 -8.52 9.88
C LEU A 85 -17.54 -9.39 8.72
N ASP A 86 -18.23 -8.76 7.78
CA ASP A 86 -18.57 -9.39 6.51
C ASP A 86 -17.35 -9.48 5.57
N SER A 87 -17.56 -10.00 4.37
CA SER A 87 -16.46 -10.19 3.42
C SER A 87 -15.87 -8.88 2.88
N ASP A 88 -16.66 -7.82 2.78
CA ASP A 88 -16.21 -6.52 2.28
C ASP A 88 -15.47 -5.74 3.36
N GLU A 89 -15.97 -5.78 4.59
CA GLU A 89 -15.28 -5.21 5.76
C GLU A 89 -13.94 -5.91 5.99
N LEU A 90 -13.89 -7.25 5.94
CA LEU A 90 -12.63 -7.99 6.02
C LEU A 90 -11.66 -7.65 4.87
N ARG A 91 -12.16 -7.38 3.66
CA ARG A 91 -11.31 -6.95 2.54
C ARG A 91 -10.70 -5.58 2.79
N ALA A 92 -11.46 -4.65 3.38
CA ALA A 92 -10.94 -3.34 3.76
C ALA A 92 -9.84 -3.48 4.83
N MET A 93 -10.12 -4.22 5.91
CA MET A 93 -9.15 -4.46 6.98
C MET A 93 -7.86 -5.14 6.49
N ARG A 94 -7.96 -6.07 5.53
CA ARG A 94 -6.78 -6.76 4.97
C ARG A 94 -5.83 -5.85 4.19
N ARG A 95 -6.24 -4.64 3.80
CA ARG A 95 -5.32 -3.65 3.21
C ARG A 95 -4.24 -3.22 4.21
N ASP A 96 -4.59 -3.22 5.49
CA ASP A 96 -3.66 -2.87 6.57
C ASP A 96 -2.96 -4.11 7.18
N MET A 97 -3.23 -5.31 6.63
CA MET A 97 -2.76 -6.59 7.17
C MET A 97 -2.13 -7.46 6.06
N GLN A 98 -0.93 -7.09 5.61
CA GLN A 98 -0.23 -7.78 4.53
C GLN A 98 0.42 -9.09 4.99
N MET A 99 0.26 -10.16 4.21
CA MET A 99 0.85 -11.47 4.49
C MET A 99 1.86 -11.89 3.41
N ILE A 100 3.07 -12.23 3.84
CA ILE A 100 4.07 -12.89 2.99
C ILE A 100 4.07 -14.39 3.33
N PHE A 101 3.62 -15.22 2.40
CA PHE A 101 3.61 -16.67 2.58
C PHE A 101 5.02 -17.26 2.53
N GLN A 102 5.21 -18.45 3.12
CA GLN A 102 6.50 -19.14 3.19
C GLN A 102 7.10 -19.47 1.82
N ASP A 103 6.25 -19.70 0.82
CA ASP A 103 6.67 -19.88 -0.58
C ASP A 103 5.98 -18.84 -1.49
N PRO A 104 6.44 -17.57 -1.46
CA PRO A 104 5.86 -16.53 -2.29
C PRO A 104 6.07 -16.81 -3.78
N MET A 105 6.91 -17.78 -4.12
CA MET A 105 7.22 -18.17 -5.48
C MET A 105 6.08 -18.83 -6.22
N SER A 106 5.37 -19.70 -5.52
CA SER A 106 4.19 -20.38 -6.04
C SER A 106 3.08 -19.40 -6.44
N SER A 107 3.15 -18.16 -5.98
CA SER A 107 2.15 -17.12 -6.19
C SER A 107 2.47 -16.17 -7.37
N LEU A 108 3.62 -16.32 -8.04
CA LEU A 108 3.97 -15.50 -9.20
C LEU A 108 3.43 -16.12 -10.50
N ASP A 109 2.61 -15.39 -11.28
CA ASP A 109 2.20 -15.85 -12.62
C ASP A 109 3.40 -15.80 -13.57
N PRO A 110 3.82 -16.92 -14.18
CA PRO A 110 4.98 -16.96 -15.07
C PRO A 110 4.82 -16.12 -16.35
N ARG A 111 3.60 -15.68 -16.68
CA ARG A 111 3.29 -14.84 -17.85
C ARG A 111 3.32 -13.35 -17.55
N MET A 112 3.46 -12.96 -16.27
CA MET A 112 3.58 -11.56 -15.88
C MET A 112 5.05 -11.20 -15.70
N THR A 113 5.44 -10.01 -16.15
CA THR A 113 6.74 -9.45 -15.79
C THR A 113 6.78 -9.09 -14.31
N VAL A 114 7.98 -8.87 -13.77
CA VAL A 114 8.19 -8.35 -12.42
C VAL A 114 7.41 -7.06 -12.21
N GLY A 115 7.48 -6.14 -13.17
CA GLY A 115 6.79 -4.86 -13.10
C GLY A 115 5.28 -5.01 -13.07
N GLN A 116 4.72 -5.90 -13.89
CA GLN A 116 3.29 -6.22 -13.89
C GLN A 116 2.85 -6.88 -12.58
N THR A 117 3.66 -7.79 -12.05
CA THR A 117 3.39 -8.50 -10.80
C THR A 117 3.29 -7.56 -9.60
N ILE A 118 4.21 -6.59 -9.49
CA ILE A 118 4.22 -5.61 -8.40
C ILE A 118 3.14 -4.54 -8.63
N ARG A 119 2.80 -4.22 -9.89
CA ARG A 119 1.75 -3.25 -10.22
C ARG A 119 0.35 -3.79 -9.97
N GLU A 120 0.12 -5.08 -10.16
CA GLU A 120 -1.23 -5.68 -10.10
C GLU A 120 -2.02 -5.29 -8.83
N PRO A 121 -1.48 -5.31 -7.60
CA PRO A 121 -2.23 -4.86 -6.43
C PRO A 121 -2.62 -3.39 -6.48
N LEU A 122 -1.75 -2.52 -7.02
CA LEU A 122 -2.07 -1.10 -7.23
C LEU A 122 -3.28 -0.96 -8.16
N ASP A 123 -3.34 -1.76 -9.23
CA ASP A 123 -4.43 -1.74 -10.22
C ASP A 123 -5.73 -2.31 -9.63
N VAL A 124 -5.64 -3.42 -8.91
CA VAL A 124 -6.80 -4.14 -8.35
C VAL A 124 -7.44 -3.39 -7.18
N HIS A 125 -6.63 -2.73 -6.36
CA HIS A 125 -7.10 -2.04 -5.16
C HIS A 125 -7.29 -0.53 -5.34
N ASP A 126 -7.07 -0.02 -6.57
CA ASP A 126 -7.13 1.41 -6.90
C ASP A 126 -6.32 2.27 -5.93
N LEU A 127 -5.12 1.80 -5.63
CA LEU A 127 -4.26 2.45 -4.64
C LEU A 127 -3.62 3.70 -5.24
N PRO A 128 -3.47 4.77 -4.44
CA PRO A 128 -2.85 6.00 -4.91
C PRO A 128 -1.42 5.72 -5.38
N GLU A 129 -1.01 6.42 -6.43
CA GLU A 129 0.37 6.34 -6.93
C GLU A 129 1.37 7.12 -6.07
N SER A 130 0.84 7.90 -5.13
CA SER A 130 1.49 8.75 -4.14
C SER A 130 1.29 8.19 -2.73
N ASP A 131 2.12 8.61 -1.79
CA ASP A 131 1.90 8.31 -0.37
C ASP A 131 0.72 9.15 0.15
N PRO A 132 -0.39 8.55 0.62
CA PRO A 132 -1.55 9.30 1.09
C PRO A 132 -1.29 10.14 2.34
N ASN A 133 -0.15 9.94 3.01
CA ASN A 133 0.25 10.71 4.19
C ASN A 133 1.16 11.90 3.82
N VAL A 134 1.49 12.09 2.55
CA VAL A 134 2.31 13.21 2.10
C VAL A 134 1.43 14.38 1.69
N ARG A 135 1.81 15.58 2.15
CA ARG A 135 1.18 16.84 1.77
C ARG A 135 1.99 17.55 0.69
N GLY A 136 1.31 18.05 -0.34
CA GLY A 136 1.87 18.90 -1.37
C GLY A 136 1.97 20.35 -0.89
N GLU A 137 3.15 20.94 -1.02
CA GLU A 137 3.40 22.36 -0.73
C GLU A 137 4.10 23.02 -1.91
N ALA A 138 3.98 24.34 -2.00
CA ALA A 138 4.66 25.14 -3.01
C ALA A 138 5.59 26.15 -2.33
N ASP A 139 6.85 26.16 -2.74
CA ASP A 139 7.80 27.23 -2.43
C ASP A 139 7.77 28.23 -3.59
N VAL A 140 7.26 29.44 -3.32
CA VAL A 140 6.84 30.38 -4.36
C VAL A 140 7.75 31.59 -4.42
N THR A 141 8.34 31.82 -5.59
CA THR A 141 9.04 33.07 -5.92
C THR A 141 8.20 33.91 -6.87
N VAL A 142 7.88 35.15 -6.48
CA VAL A 142 7.04 36.06 -7.28
C VAL A 142 7.85 37.28 -7.73
N THR A 143 7.74 37.64 -9.01
CA THR A 143 8.33 38.85 -9.58
C THR A 143 7.32 39.60 -10.43
N GLY A 144 7.27 40.94 -10.32
CA GLY A 144 6.45 41.79 -11.18
C GLY A 144 4.99 41.98 -10.76
N ILE A 145 4.57 41.36 -9.66
CA ILE A 145 3.29 41.59 -8.97
C ILE A 145 3.49 41.47 -7.45
N ASP A 146 2.59 42.04 -6.67
CA ASP A 146 2.55 41.82 -5.21
C ASP A 146 2.31 40.34 -4.89
N ALA A 147 3.12 39.77 -3.99
CA ALA A 147 3.02 38.37 -3.60
C ALA A 147 1.66 38.04 -2.96
N GLU A 148 1.01 39.00 -2.29
CA GLU A 148 -0.33 38.80 -1.71
C GLU A 148 -1.43 38.57 -2.77
N ARG A 149 -1.14 38.91 -4.04
CA ARG A 149 -2.04 38.70 -5.18
C ARG A 149 -1.78 37.39 -5.92
N VAL A 150 -0.85 36.58 -5.44
CA VAL A 150 -0.50 35.29 -6.03
C VAL A 150 -0.85 34.18 -5.05
N SER A 151 -1.75 33.29 -5.47
CA SER A 151 -2.10 32.08 -4.71
C SER A 151 -1.59 30.86 -5.47
N VAL A 152 -0.75 30.05 -4.83
CA VAL A 152 -0.24 28.81 -5.40
C VAL A 152 -0.65 27.63 -4.52
N THR A 153 -1.16 26.58 -5.15
CA THR A 153 -1.49 25.32 -4.49
C THR A 153 -0.76 24.18 -5.19
N ALA A 154 -0.33 23.18 -4.41
CA ALA A 154 0.29 21.98 -4.93
C ALA A 154 -0.57 20.76 -4.55
N SER A 155 -0.80 19.87 -5.50
CA SER A 155 -1.46 18.58 -5.25
C SER A 155 -0.59 17.70 -4.35
N ASP A 156 -1.19 16.92 -3.46
CA ASP A 156 -0.46 15.93 -2.65
C ASP A 156 0.26 14.87 -3.53
N GLU A 157 -0.23 14.65 -4.75
CA GLU A 157 0.35 13.69 -5.71
C GLU A 157 1.71 14.13 -6.30
N ILE A 158 2.18 15.35 -6.02
CA ILE A 158 3.48 15.80 -6.55
C ILE A 158 4.66 15.05 -5.91
N ASP A 159 4.46 14.43 -4.74
CA ASP A 159 5.45 13.59 -4.05
C ASP A 159 6.02 12.50 -4.96
N ALA A 160 5.18 12.00 -5.87
CA ALA A 160 5.56 11.02 -6.86
C ALA A 160 6.62 11.56 -7.82
N ILE A 161 6.79 12.88 -7.96
CA ILE A 161 7.76 13.54 -8.86
C ILE A 161 8.91 14.14 -8.07
N VAL A 162 8.61 14.99 -7.08
CA VAL A 162 9.63 15.76 -6.34
C VAL A 162 10.20 15.00 -5.14
N GLY A 163 9.64 13.82 -4.82
CA GLY A 163 9.91 13.12 -3.59
C GLY A 163 9.27 13.80 -2.37
N SER A 164 9.46 13.25 -1.18
CA SER A 164 8.99 13.86 0.04
C SER A 164 10.01 13.75 1.17
N SER A 165 9.92 14.68 2.12
CA SER A 165 10.72 14.70 3.34
C SER A 165 9.82 15.09 4.50
N ASN A 166 9.84 14.31 5.58
CA ASN A 166 8.98 14.50 6.76
C ASN A 166 7.48 14.62 6.43
N GLY A 167 7.00 13.86 5.43
CA GLY A 167 5.59 13.89 5.01
C GLY A 167 5.20 15.11 4.15
N VAL A 168 6.17 15.87 3.64
CA VAL A 168 5.91 17.03 2.78
C VAL A 168 6.67 16.89 1.46
N ALA A 169 5.96 17.12 0.35
CA ALA A 169 6.53 17.23 -0.99
C ALA A 169 6.44 18.69 -1.44
N THR A 170 7.57 19.32 -1.76
CA THR A 170 7.62 20.75 -2.05
C THR A 170 7.93 21.00 -3.52
N ALA A 171 7.02 21.65 -4.24
CA ALA A 171 7.25 22.14 -5.60
C ALA A 171 7.84 23.56 -5.56
N ALA A 172 8.97 23.76 -6.23
CA ALA A 172 9.48 25.11 -6.50
C ALA A 172 8.68 25.74 -7.64
N VAL A 173 8.10 26.92 -7.41
CA VAL A 173 7.24 27.63 -8.37
C VAL A 173 7.72 29.07 -8.52
N THR A 174 8.01 29.48 -9.75
CA THR A 174 8.35 30.88 -10.06
C THR A 174 7.22 31.51 -10.87
N VAL A 175 6.65 32.60 -10.38
CA VAL A 175 5.61 33.38 -11.07
C VAL A 175 6.20 34.74 -11.45
N THR A 176 6.19 35.04 -12.74
CA THR A 176 6.67 36.31 -13.29
C THR A 176 5.55 37.02 -14.02
N VAL A 177 5.29 38.28 -13.68
CA VAL A 177 4.34 39.14 -14.39
C VAL A 177 5.10 40.28 -15.05
N ALA A 178 5.10 40.33 -16.38
CA ALA A 178 5.80 41.36 -17.15
C ALA A 178 4.95 41.76 -18.35
N ASP A 179 4.84 43.07 -18.63
CA ASP A 179 4.09 43.61 -19.76
C ASP A 179 2.63 43.10 -19.87
N GLY A 180 2.02 42.78 -18.72
CA GLY A 180 0.68 42.22 -18.65
C GLY A 180 0.58 40.73 -18.97
N GLU A 181 1.68 40.04 -19.27
CA GLU A 181 1.77 38.59 -19.42
C GLU A 181 2.16 37.92 -18.10
N VAL A 182 1.73 36.67 -17.91
CA VAL A 182 2.00 35.87 -16.71
C VAL A 182 2.72 34.59 -17.13
N ASP A 183 3.95 34.44 -16.68
CA ASP A 183 4.77 33.25 -16.89
C ASP A 183 4.92 32.48 -15.57
N VAL A 184 4.69 31.18 -15.61
CA VAL A 184 4.84 30.29 -14.46
C VAL A 184 5.81 29.16 -14.79
N ALA A 185 6.89 29.06 -14.03
CA ALA A 185 7.89 28.01 -14.17
C ALA A 185 7.85 27.04 -12.97
N VAL A 186 7.93 25.75 -13.26
CA VAL A 186 7.99 24.62 -12.32
C VAL A 186 8.99 23.59 -12.84
N GLU A 187 9.28 22.53 -12.08
CA GLU A 187 10.07 21.40 -12.59
C GLU A 187 9.45 20.79 -13.87
N GLU A 188 10.28 20.30 -14.80
CA GLU A 188 9.85 19.85 -16.15
C GLU A 188 8.73 18.78 -16.15
N ARG A 189 8.58 18.06 -15.03
CA ARG A 189 7.60 16.96 -14.89
C ARG A 189 6.31 17.38 -14.19
N LEU A 190 6.22 18.62 -13.72
CA LEU A 190 5.03 19.19 -13.11
C LEU A 190 4.22 19.95 -14.17
N ARG A 191 2.90 19.99 -13.97
CA ARG A 191 1.98 20.74 -14.81
C ARG A 191 1.31 21.83 -13.99
N THR A 192 1.19 23.01 -14.60
CA THR A 192 0.50 24.14 -14.01
C THR A 192 -0.83 24.41 -14.71
N GLU A 193 -1.85 24.71 -13.93
CA GLU A 193 -3.08 25.37 -14.37
C GLU A 193 -3.06 26.79 -13.79
N VAL A 194 -3.15 27.80 -14.66
CA VAL A 194 -3.01 29.21 -14.28
C VAL A 194 -4.29 29.95 -14.62
N GLU A 195 -4.91 30.54 -13.59
CA GLU A 195 -6.06 31.42 -13.70
C GLU A 195 -5.58 32.86 -13.39
N VAL A 196 -5.86 33.80 -14.29
CA VAL A 196 -5.39 35.20 -14.17
C VAL A 196 -6.59 36.14 -14.11
N GLU A 197 -6.68 36.91 -13.04
CA GLU A 197 -7.67 37.98 -12.88
C GLU A 197 -7.12 39.30 -13.41
N ARG A 198 -7.96 40.06 -14.11
CA ARG A 198 -7.56 41.32 -14.76
C ARG A 198 -8.56 42.44 -14.52
N GLU A 199 -8.03 43.64 -14.31
CA GLU A 199 -8.77 44.91 -14.33
C GLU A 199 -8.26 45.74 -15.52
N GLY A 200 -8.94 45.64 -16.66
CA GLY A 200 -8.43 46.17 -17.93
C GLY A 200 -7.17 45.42 -18.38
N ASP A 201 -6.08 46.15 -18.58
CA ASP A 201 -4.78 45.57 -18.99
C ASP A 201 -3.90 45.16 -17.80
N VAL A 202 -4.32 45.46 -16.57
CA VAL A 202 -3.53 45.20 -15.35
C VAL A 202 -3.93 43.85 -14.76
N VAL A 203 -2.93 43.00 -14.45
CA VAL A 203 -3.13 41.76 -13.71
C VAL A 203 -3.43 42.10 -12.25
N SER A 204 -4.62 41.73 -11.78
CA SER A 204 -5.09 41.98 -10.40
C SER A 204 -4.87 40.79 -9.47
N GLY A 205 -4.77 39.58 -10.02
CA GLY A 205 -4.53 38.35 -9.27
C GLY A 205 -4.07 37.19 -10.15
N VAL A 206 -3.31 36.26 -9.57
CA VAL A 206 -2.85 35.03 -10.23
C VAL A 206 -3.10 33.84 -9.30
N THR A 207 -3.81 32.84 -9.79
CA THR A 207 -3.98 31.55 -9.11
C THR A 207 -3.28 30.47 -9.91
N VAL A 208 -2.39 29.71 -9.25
CA VAL A 208 -1.65 28.60 -9.85
C VAL A 208 -2.01 27.31 -9.11
N ARG A 209 -2.42 26.29 -9.84
CA ARG A 209 -2.48 24.90 -9.34
C ARG A 209 -1.36 24.09 -9.95
N VAL A 210 -0.54 23.47 -9.10
CA VAL A 210 0.54 22.58 -9.50
C VAL A 210 0.10 21.13 -9.31
N THR A 211 0.24 20.35 -10.37
CA THR A 211 -0.16 18.94 -10.43
C THR A 211 0.94 18.11 -11.07
N PRO A 212 0.92 16.77 -10.91
CA PRO A 212 1.79 15.91 -11.70
C PRO A 212 1.54 16.08 -13.19
N GLY A 213 2.61 16.27 -13.97
CA GLY A 213 2.54 16.24 -15.44
C GLY A 213 2.55 14.82 -16.02
N ASP A 214 3.00 13.85 -15.22
CA ASP A 214 3.05 12.44 -15.61
C ASP A 214 1.65 11.80 -15.64
N SER A 215 1.41 10.94 -16.63
CA SER A 215 0.20 10.12 -16.70
C SER A 215 0.12 9.11 -15.54
N THR A 216 -1.08 8.62 -15.22
CA THR A 216 -1.30 7.56 -14.23
C THR A 216 -0.39 6.35 -14.46
N SER A 217 -0.23 5.92 -15.71
CA SER A 217 0.66 4.81 -16.10
C SER A 217 2.13 5.07 -15.77
N GLU A 218 2.60 6.29 -15.95
CA GLU A 218 3.96 6.70 -15.61
C GLU A 218 4.18 6.75 -14.10
N ARG A 219 3.20 7.28 -13.36
CA ARG A 219 3.23 7.27 -11.89
C ARG A 219 3.24 5.85 -11.32
N ARG A 220 2.39 4.96 -11.83
CA ARG A 220 2.38 3.53 -11.45
C ARG A 220 3.71 2.85 -11.75
N ARG A 221 4.31 3.12 -12.92
CA ARG A 221 5.65 2.59 -13.25
C ARG A 221 6.70 3.06 -12.24
N ARG A 222 6.66 4.33 -11.83
CA ARG A 222 7.60 4.89 -10.86
C ARG A 222 7.41 4.30 -9.46
N ARG A 223 6.17 4.14 -9.00
CA ARG A 223 5.86 3.48 -7.73
C ARG A 223 6.42 2.05 -7.69
N VAL A 224 6.28 1.30 -8.79
CA VAL A 224 6.89 -0.03 -8.92
C VAL A 224 8.42 0.05 -8.85
N HIS A 225 9.06 1.04 -9.47
CA HIS A 225 10.51 1.22 -9.37
C HIS A 225 10.98 1.53 -7.94
N GLN A 226 10.23 2.33 -7.18
CA GLN A 226 10.50 2.56 -5.75
C GLN A 226 10.37 1.27 -4.93
N LEU A 227 9.33 0.47 -5.19
CA LEU A 227 9.13 -0.82 -4.51
C LEU A 227 10.24 -1.83 -4.84
N LEU A 228 10.73 -1.84 -6.08
CA LEU A 228 11.89 -2.63 -6.49
C LEU A 228 13.14 -2.22 -5.70
N ASP A 229 13.41 -0.92 -5.61
CA ASP A 229 14.57 -0.38 -4.89
C ASP A 229 14.48 -0.69 -3.39
N ALA A 230 13.29 -0.54 -2.78
CA ALA A 230 13.05 -0.82 -1.37
C ALA A 230 13.35 -2.28 -0.97
N VAL A 231 13.21 -3.23 -1.90
CA VAL A 231 13.58 -4.64 -1.68
C VAL A 231 14.98 -4.98 -2.20
N GLY A 232 15.72 -4.02 -2.77
CA GLY A 232 17.07 -4.22 -3.30
C GLY A 232 17.09 -4.98 -4.63
N LEU A 233 16.13 -4.71 -5.51
CA LEU A 233 16.10 -5.15 -6.91
C LEU A 233 16.41 -3.97 -7.85
N GLU A 234 17.11 -4.25 -8.94
CA GLU A 234 17.47 -3.22 -9.91
C GLU A 234 16.24 -2.83 -10.77
N THR A 235 16.11 -1.54 -11.10
CA THR A 235 15.01 -1.03 -11.93
C THR A 235 14.98 -1.67 -13.33
N GLY A 236 16.13 -2.10 -13.87
CA GLY A 236 16.24 -2.85 -15.12
C GLY A 236 15.65 -4.26 -15.08
N GLN A 237 15.25 -4.75 -13.90
CA GLN A 237 14.55 -6.03 -13.75
C GLN A 237 13.04 -5.90 -13.97
N TYR A 238 12.52 -4.68 -14.15
CA TYR A 238 11.09 -4.40 -14.33
C TYR A 238 10.45 -5.23 -15.45
N ASP A 239 11.10 -5.34 -16.61
CA ASP A 239 10.56 -6.06 -17.77
C ASP A 239 10.92 -7.56 -17.79
N ARG A 240 11.64 -8.05 -16.77
CA ARG A 240 12.02 -9.47 -16.67
C ARG A 240 10.84 -10.33 -16.23
N TYR A 241 10.87 -11.59 -16.60
CA TYR A 241 9.95 -12.62 -16.16
C TYR A 241 10.49 -13.39 -14.94
N PRO A 242 9.62 -14.05 -14.15
CA PRO A 242 10.04 -14.81 -12.98
C PRO A 242 11.17 -15.81 -13.25
N HIS A 243 11.17 -16.47 -14.42
CA HIS A 243 12.19 -17.46 -14.76
C HIS A 243 13.60 -16.86 -14.98
N GLU A 244 13.71 -15.55 -15.22
CA GLU A 244 14.96 -14.81 -15.45
C GLU A 244 15.59 -14.27 -14.15
N LEU A 245 14.98 -14.61 -13.00
CA LEU A 245 15.41 -14.18 -11.67
C LEU A 245 15.96 -15.36 -10.85
N SER A 246 16.88 -15.06 -9.93
CA SER A 246 17.30 -16.02 -8.89
C SER A 246 16.18 -16.26 -7.87
N GLY A 247 16.22 -17.37 -7.13
CA GLY A 247 15.21 -17.68 -6.11
C GLY A 247 15.03 -16.55 -5.08
N GLY A 248 16.13 -15.99 -4.57
CA GLY A 248 16.07 -14.86 -3.63
C GLY A 248 15.60 -13.55 -4.26
N GLN A 249 15.86 -13.31 -5.56
CA GLN A 249 15.29 -12.15 -6.25
C GLN A 249 13.77 -12.29 -6.38
N ARG A 250 13.29 -13.48 -6.73
CA ARG A 250 11.86 -13.71 -6.86
C ARG A 250 11.13 -13.64 -5.51
N GLN A 251 11.76 -14.07 -4.41
CA GLN A 251 11.21 -13.85 -3.06
C GLN A 251 11.01 -12.36 -2.78
N ARG A 252 12.00 -11.53 -3.16
CA ARG A 252 11.91 -10.06 -3.03
C ARG A 252 10.81 -9.45 -3.89
N VAL A 253 10.53 -9.99 -5.07
CA VAL A 253 9.36 -9.60 -5.87
C VAL A 253 8.05 -9.86 -5.11
N GLY A 254 7.95 -11.02 -4.44
CA GLY A 254 6.80 -11.33 -3.58
C GLY A 254 6.64 -10.36 -2.42
N ILE A 255 7.74 -9.94 -1.79
CA ILE A 255 7.75 -8.91 -0.73
C ILE A 255 7.32 -7.56 -1.30
N ALA A 256 7.90 -7.11 -2.42
CA ALA A 256 7.55 -5.84 -3.07
C ALA A 256 6.07 -5.78 -3.46
N ARG A 257 5.51 -6.91 -3.94
CA ARG A 257 4.08 -7.02 -4.23
C ARG A 257 3.21 -6.87 -2.97
N ALA A 258 3.64 -7.45 -1.84
CA ALA A 258 2.93 -7.29 -0.57
C ALA A 258 3.01 -5.86 -0.02
N LEU A 259 4.14 -5.16 -0.23
CA LEU A 259 4.34 -3.76 0.15
C LEU A 259 3.66 -2.75 -0.79
N ALA A 260 3.10 -3.21 -1.91
CA ALA A 260 2.40 -2.35 -2.84
C ALA A 260 1.02 -1.91 -2.33
N VAL A 261 0.45 -2.65 -1.37
CA VAL A 261 -0.84 -2.39 -0.72
C VAL A 261 -0.64 -1.60 0.56
#